data_AF-A0A7X2TTL2-F1
#
_entry.id   AF-A0A7X2TTL2-F1
#
_cell.length_a   1.000
_cell.length_b   1.000
_cell.length_c   1.000
_cell.angle_alpha   90.00
_cell.angle_beta   90.00
_cell.angle_gamma   90.00
#
_symmetry.space_group_name_H-M   'P 1'
#
loop_
_entity.id
_entity.type
_entity.pdbx_description
1 polymer ?
#
loop_
_entity_poly.entity_id
_entity_poly.type
_entity_poly.pdbx_seq_one_letter_code
_entity_poly.pdbx_strand_id
1 'polypeptide(L)'
;MDGASRLAFKTRVFTVIVVLSNVLGNFSLSFGMRRVGRLVSLSPIAYVEALFNPWVALGVALLILWTLSHMALLSWADLSYVLPVTAIGYVLAALAGWAFLNEQISTARAAGIALIVTGVALVSATPLSTFGGTVKHK
;
A
#
# COMPACT_ATOMS: atom_id res chain seq x y z
N MET A 1 15.42 28.71 1.85
CA MET A 1 14.98 27.81 0.75
C MET A 1 14.26 26.58 1.33
N ASP A 2 13.31 26.74 2.27
CA ASP A 2 13.15 25.72 3.33
C ASP A 2 11.72 25.17 3.54
N GLY A 3 10.73 25.60 2.76
CA GLY A 3 9.33 25.15 2.88
C GLY A 3 8.97 23.97 1.96
N ALA A 4 9.24 24.13 0.66
CA ALA A 4 8.85 23.15 -0.38
C ALA A 4 9.62 21.82 -0.27
N SER A 5 10.91 21.87 0.03
CA SER A 5 11.78 20.71 0.28
C SER A 5 11.33 19.92 1.51
N ARG A 6 10.89 20.62 2.55
CA ARG A 6 10.41 20.02 3.80
C ARG A 6 9.05 19.33 3.63
N LEU A 7 8.15 19.91 2.82
CA LEU A 7 6.87 19.29 2.46
C LEU A 7 7.09 18.04 1.59
N ALA A 8 7.93 18.14 0.55
CA ALA A 8 8.25 17.01 -0.31
C ALA A 8 8.89 15.84 0.44
N PHE A 9 9.77 16.13 1.40
CA PHE A 9 10.36 15.12 2.28
C PHE A 9 9.30 14.47 3.17
N LYS A 10 8.41 15.26 3.78
CA LYS A 10 7.29 14.77 4.61
C LYS A 10 6.38 13.82 3.83
N THR A 11 5.99 14.19 2.61
CA THR A 11 5.17 13.36 1.73
C THR A 11 5.88 12.07 1.34
N ARG A 12 7.19 12.13 1.04
CA ARG A 12 7.98 10.95 0.68
C ARG A 12 8.12 9.97 1.84
N VAL A 13 8.35 10.45 3.05
CA VAL A 13 8.42 9.61 4.27
C VAL A 13 7.08 8.95 4.55
N PHE A 14 5.97 9.71 4.50
CA PHE A 14 4.63 9.15 4.67
C PHE A 14 4.31 8.09 3.62
N THR A 15 4.69 8.34 2.36
CA THR A 15 4.54 7.39 1.26
C THR A 15 5.24 6.06 1.55
N VAL A 16 6.50 6.11 2.00
CA VAL A 16 7.25 4.89 2.35
C VAL A 16 6.59 4.15 3.51
N ILE A 17 6.17 4.86 4.56
CA ILE A 17 5.49 4.26 5.72
C ILE A 17 4.19 3.57 5.28
N VAL A 18 3.39 4.23 4.44
CA VAL A 18 2.15 3.69 3.87
C VAL A 18 2.44 2.41 3.11
N VAL A 19 3.35 2.45 2.13
CA VAL A 19 3.68 1.29 1.31
C VAL A 19 4.16 0.12 2.17
N LEU A 20 5.09 0.36 3.09
CA LEU A 20 5.61 -0.70 3.97
C LEU A 20 4.55 -1.28 4.89
N SER A 21 3.73 -0.43 5.51
CA SER A 21 2.66 -0.87 6.42
C SER A 21 1.61 -1.69 5.67
N ASN A 22 1.30 -1.33 4.42
CA ASN A 22 0.39 -2.10 3.57
C ASN A 22 0.94 -3.51 3.28
N VAL A 23 2.19 -3.58 2.81
CA VAL A 23 2.83 -4.84 2.42
C VAL A 23 2.97 -5.76 3.63
N LEU A 24 3.52 -5.25 4.72
CA LEU A 24 3.73 -6.02 5.95
C LEU A 24 2.42 -6.41 6.63
N GLY A 25 1.40 -5.53 6.56
CA GLY A 25 0.07 -5.80 7.10
C GLY A 25 -0.63 -6.94 6.37
N ASN A 26 -0.70 -6.87 5.04
CA ASN A 26 -1.27 -7.94 4.22
C ASN A 26 -0.49 -9.25 4.37
N PHE A 27 0.84 -9.19 4.40
CA PHE A 27 1.69 -10.35 4.63
C PHE A 27 1.40 -11.02 5.99
N SER A 28 1.45 -10.25 7.08
CA SER A 28 1.26 -10.76 8.45
C SER A 28 -0.15 -11.31 8.65
N LEU A 29 -1.16 -10.63 8.11
CA LEU A 29 -2.54 -11.09 8.14
C LEU A 29 -2.70 -12.42 7.41
N SER A 30 -2.18 -12.51 6.17
CA SER A 30 -2.26 -13.73 5.36
C SER A 30 -1.50 -14.90 6.03
N PHE A 31 -0.35 -14.62 6.63
CA PHE A 31 0.43 -15.59 7.40
C PHE A 31 -0.33 -16.10 8.64
N GLY A 32 -0.92 -15.20 9.42
CA GLY A 32 -1.72 -15.55 10.60
C GLY A 32 -2.96 -16.37 10.21
N MET A 33 -3.68 -15.94 9.18
CA MET A 33 -4.86 -16.64 8.67
C MET A 33 -4.55 -18.03 8.13
N ARG A 34 -3.36 -18.27 7.56
CA ARG A 34 -2.95 -19.64 7.16
C ARG A 34 -2.73 -20.57 8.35
N ARG A 35 -2.27 -20.04 9.48
CA ARG A 35 -2.04 -20.82 10.72
C ARG A 35 -3.32 -21.12 11.47
N VAL A 36 -4.30 -20.21 11.44
CA VAL A 36 -5.58 -20.36 12.16
C VAL A 36 -6.71 -20.86 11.26
N GLY A 37 -6.55 -20.78 9.93
CA GLY A 37 -7.63 -20.87 8.94
C GLY A 37 -8.45 -22.18 8.91
N ARG A 38 -7.90 -23.31 9.40
CA ARG A 38 -8.71 -24.54 9.57
C ARG A 38 -9.79 -24.40 10.66
N LEU A 39 -9.54 -23.61 11.69
CA LEU A 39 -10.48 -23.38 12.79
C LEU A 39 -11.59 -22.40 12.37
N VAL A 40 -11.23 -21.45 11.51
CA VAL A 40 -12.09 -20.35 11.05
C VAL A 40 -13.23 -20.83 10.14
N SER A 41 -13.03 -21.90 9.37
CA SER A 41 -14.08 -22.47 8.49
C SER A 41 -15.23 -23.17 9.23
N LEU A 42 -15.08 -23.45 10.53
CA LEU A 42 -16.04 -24.24 11.29
C LEU A 42 -17.08 -23.39 12.04
N SER A 43 -16.79 -22.11 12.28
CA SER A 43 -17.63 -21.26 13.12
C SER A 43 -17.33 -19.77 12.89
N PRO A 44 -18.36 -18.90 12.80
CA PRO A 44 -18.17 -17.45 12.77
C PRO A 44 -17.40 -16.90 13.98
N ILE A 45 -17.48 -17.56 15.14
CA ILE A 45 -16.79 -17.13 16.36
C ILE A 45 -15.28 -17.33 16.26
N ALA A 46 -14.83 -18.29 15.45
CA ALA A 46 -13.41 -18.55 15.24
C ALA A 46 -12.70 -17.41 14.48
N TYR A 47 -13.44 -16.54 13.77
CA TYR A 47 -12.87 -15.30 13.22
C TYR A 47 -12.54 -14.30 14.34
N VAL A 48 -13.34 -14.23 15.40
CA VAL A 48 -13.07 -13.38 16.56
C VAL A 48 -11.86 -13.90 17.32
N GLU A 49 -11.75 -15.23 17.49
CA GLU A 49 -10.56 -15.86 18.08
C GLU A 49 -9.30 -15.63 17.22
N ALA A 50 -9.43 -15.64 15.90
CA ALA A 50 -8.32 -15.35 15.00
C ALA A 50 -7.76 -13.93 15.19
N LEU A 51 -8.56 -12.96 15.61
CA LEU A 51 -8.07 -11.60 15.93
C LEU A 51 -7.10 -11.58 17.11
N PHE A 52 -7.18 -12.56 18.03
CA PHE A 52 -6.23 -12.70 19.14
C PHE A 52 -4.94 -13.40 18.72
N ASN A 53 -4.83 -13.91 17.49
CA ASN A 53 -3.57 -14.41 16.98
C ASN A 53 -2.59 -13.24 16.79
N PRO A 54 -1.36 -13.30 17.34
CA PRO A 54 -0.43 -12.17 17.31
C PRO A 54 -0.05 -11.74 15.89
N TRP A 55 -0.02 -12.66 14.92
CA TRP A 55 0.27 -12.33 13.51
C TRP A 55 -0.90 -11.64 12.82
N VAL A 56 -2.13 -12.07 13.12
CA VAL A 56 -3.35 -11.43 12.62
C VAL A 56 -3.49 -10.05 13.24
N ALA A 57 -3.33 -9.92 14.56
CA ALA A 57 -3.37 -8.65 15.29
C ALA A 57 -2.32 -7.66 14.75
N LEU A 58 -1.08 -8.11 14.54
CA LEU A 58 -0.02 -7.30 13.93
C LEU A 58 -0.41 -6.87 12.51
N GLY A 59 -0.93 -7.78 11.69
CA GLY A 59 -1.43 -7.47 10.36
C GLY A 59 -2.51 -6.39 10.36
N VAL A 60 -3.51 -6.55 11.24
CA VAL A 60 -4.59 -5.58 11.42
C VAL A 60 -4.07 -4.22 11.89
N ALA A 61 -3.16 -4.19 12.87
CA ALA A 61 -2.57 -2.94 13.36
C ALA A 61 -1.81 -2.18 12.26
N LEU A 62 -1.02 -2.90 11.46
CA LEU A 62 -0.30 -2.32 10.31
C LEU A 62 -1.26 -1.82 9.22
N LEU A 63 -2.37 -2.52 8.98
CA LEU A 63 -3.39 -2.09 8.02
C LEU A 63 -4.18 -0.86 8.51
N ILE A 64 -4.43 -0.74 9.82
CA ILE A 64 -5.00 0.47 10.43
C ILE A 64 -4.04 1.64 10.24
N LEU A 65 -2.76 1.46 10.57
CA LEU A 65 -1.74 2.49 10.37
C LEU A 65 -1.64 2.91 8.90
N TRP A 66 -1.68 1.93 8.00
CA TRP A 66 -1.71 2.18 6.56
C TRP A 66 -2.91 3.06 6.18
N THR A 67 -4.12 2.68 6.57
CA THR A 67 -5.35 3.43 6.26
C THR A 67 -5.30 4.86 6.78
N LEU A 68 -4.88 5.05 8.03
CA LEU A 68 -4.78 6.39 8.63
C LEU A 68 -3.74 7.24 7.90
N SER A 69 -2.59 6.65 7.58
CA SER A 69 -1.53 7.35 6.85
C SER A 69 -1.92 7.64 5.40
N HIS A 70 -2.73 6.77 4.78
CA HIS A 70 -3.27 6.95 3.44
C HIS A 70 -4.30 8.09 3.40
N MET A 71 -5.19 8.17 4.40
CA MET A 71 -6.09 9.32 4.57
C MET A 71 -5.32 10.63 4.76
N ALA A 72 -4.22 10.60 5.53
CA ALA A 72 -3.35 11.76 5.67
C ALA A 72 -2.69 12.15 4.33
N LEU A 73 -2.18 11.19 3.55
CA LEU A 73 -1.62 11.49 2.22
C LEU A 73 -2.65 12.11 1.27
N LEU A 74 -3.87 11.59 1.25
CA LEU A 74 -4.95 12.09 0.40
C LEU A 74 -5.41 13.51 0.76
N SER A 75 -5.18 13.96 1.99
CA SER A 75 -5.51 15.34 2.40
C SER A 75 -4.41 16.36 2.06
N TRP A 76 -3.21 15.91 1.66
CA TRP A 76 -2.03 16.77 1.51
C TRP A 76 -1.48 16.76 0.08
N ALA A 77 -1.67 15.65 -0.64
CA ALA A 77 -1.21 15.46 -2.01
C ALA A 77 -2.41 15.25 -2.94
N ASP A 78 -2.31 15.76 -4.16
CA ASP A 78 -3.31 15.50 -5.19
C ASP A 78 -3.47 14.00 -5.44
N LEU A 79 -4.70 13.58 -5.71
CA LEU A 79 -5.05 12.18 -5.96
C LEU A 79 -4.18 11.53 -7.04
N SER A 80 -3.74 12.32 -8.02
CA SER A 80 -2.83 11.93 -9.11
C SER A 80 -1.46 11.42 -8.63
N TYR A 81 -1.00 11.83 -7.45
CA TYR A 81 0.24 11.35 -6.83
C TYR A 81 0.02 10.11 -5.97
N VAL A 82 -1.13 10.01 -5.31
CA VAL A 82 -1.43 8.91 -4.39
C VAL A 82 -1.75 7.62 -5.15
N LEU A 83 -2.45 7.72 -6.28
CA LEU A 83 -2.84 6.54 -7.07
C LEU A 83 -1.64 5.66 -7.53
N PRO A 84 -0.57 6.21 -8.14
CA PRO A 84 0.60 5.41 -8.52
C PRO A 84 1.29 4.75 -7.33
N VAL A 85 1.41 5.47 -6.21
CA VAL A 85 2.04 4.97 -4.98
C VAL A 85 1.28 3.78 -4.41
N THR A 86 -0.05 3.89 -4.35
CA THR A 86 -0.92 2.82 -3.87
C THR A 86 -0.82 1.58 -4.77
N ALA A 87 -0.75 1.77 -6.10
CA ALA A 87 -0.56 0.68 -7.05
C ALA A 87 0.78 -0.05 -6.84
N ILE A 88 1.87 0.66 -6.57
CA ILE A 88 3.16 0.05 -6.20
C ILE A 88 3.02 -0.79 -4.92
N GLY A 89 2.31 -0.27 -3.91
CA GLY A 89 2.03 -1.00 -2.68
C GLY A 89 1.37 -2.36 -2.92
N TYR A 90 0.36 -2.41 -3.80
CA TYR A 90 -0.29 -3.67 -4.19
C TYR A 90 0.64 -4.65 -4.88
N VAL A 91 1.48 -4.17 -5.81
CA VAL A 91 2.47 -5.01 -6.48
C VAL A 91 3.47 -5.60 -5.48
N LEU A 92 4.00 -4.78 -4.58
CA LEU A 92 4.95 -5.22 -3.56
C LEU A 92 4.30 -6.22 -2.58
N ALA A 93 3.02 -6.02 -2.23
CA ALA A 93 2.29 -6.95 -1.37
C ALA A 93 2.12 -8.32 -2.05
N ALA A 94 1.79 -8.34 -3.35
CA ALA A 94 1.70 -9.56 -4.13
C ALA A 94 3.05 -10.28 -4.26
N LEU A 95 4.13 -9.53 -4.50
CA LEU A 95 5.49 -10.08 -4.55
C LEU A 95 5.94 -10.64 -3.21
N ALA A 96 5.63 -9.96 -2.10
CA ALA A 96 5.90 -10.46 -0.76
C ALA A 96 5.12 -11.75 -0.46
N GLY A 97 3.85 -11.83 -0.86
CA GLY A 97 3.06 -13.06 -0.76
C GLY A 97 3.65 -14.22 -1.57
N TRP A 98 4.15 -13.96 -2.77
CA TRP A 98 4.85 -14.97 -3.56
C TRP A 98 6.17 -15.42 -2.90
N ALA A 99 7.04 -14.47 -2.55
CA ALA A 99 8.38 -14.76 -2.05
C ALA A 99 8.39 -15.42 -0.67
N PHE A 100 7.50 -14.99 0.24
CA PHE A 100 7.55 -15.41 1.64
C PHE A 100 6.42 -16.41 2.01
N LEU A 101 5.30 -16.42 1.29
CA LEU A 101 4.18 -17.34 1.52
C LEU A 101 4.15 -18.52 0.53
N ASN A 102 5.11 -18.60 -0.41
CA ASN A 102 5.15 -19.59 -1.49
C ASN A 102 3.82 -19.68 -2.26
N GLU A 103 3.16 -18.55 -2.47
CA GLU A 103 1.96 -18.51 -3.31
C GLU A 103 2.32 -18.86 -4.76
N GLN A 104 1.55 -19.73 -5.40
CA GLN A 104 1.68 -19.90 -6.84
C GLN A 104 1.05 -18.69 -7.53
N ILE A 105 1.87 -17.85 -8.15
CA ILE A 105 1.39 -16.80 -9.05
C ILE A 105 1.01 -17.48 -10.37
N SER A 106 -0.28 -17.42 -10.74
CA SER A 106 -0.71 -17.84 -12.07
C SER A 106 -0.15 -16.91 -13.14
N THR A 107 0.04 -17.43 -14.36
CA THR A 107 0.50 -16.64 -15.52
C THR A 107 -0.36 -15.39 -15.75
N ALA A 108 -1.67 -15.49 -15.54
CA ALA A 108 -2.59 -14.36 -15.61
C ALA A 108 -2.32 -13.29 -14.53
N ARG A 109 -2.05 -13.70 -13.27
CA ARG A 109 -1.72 -12.77 -12.18
C ARG A 109 -0.36 -12.11 -12.42
N ALA A 110 0.62 -12.83 -12.95
CA ALA A 110 1.91 -12.26 -13.35
C ALA A 110 1.77 -11.22 -14.47
N ALA A 111 0.95 -11.51 -15.50
CA ALA A 111 0.66 -10.57 -16.58
C ALA A 111 -0.06 -9.31 -16.07
N GLY A 112 -1.02 -9.46 -15.15
CA GLY A 112 -1.68 -8.34 -14.48
C GLY A 112 -0.72 -7.47 -13.67
N ILE A 113 0.21 -8.08 -12.92
CA ILE A 113 1.26 -7.35 -12.20
C ILE A 113 2.14 -6.57 -13.18
N ALA A 114 2.59 -7.19 -14.27
CA ALA A 114 3.41 -6.51 -15.28
C ALA A 114 2.67 -5.32 -15.91
N LEU A 115 1.36 -5.46 -16.17
CA LEU A 115 0.52 -4.38 -16.69
C LEU A 115 0.42 -3.21 -15.71
N ILE A 116 0.20 -3.50 -14.41
CA ILE A 116 0.16 -2.46 -13.36
C ILE A 116 1.50 -1.73 -13.27
N VAL A 117 2.61 -2.48 -13.24
CA VAL A 117 3.97 -1.89 -13.18
C VAL A 117 4.21 -0.98 -14.38
N THR A 118 3.81 -1.41 -15.57
CA THR A 118 3.94 -0.62 -16.80
C THR A 118 3.07 0.64 -16.74
N GLY A 119 1.82 0.53 -16.29
CA GLY A 119 0.92 1.67 -16.11
C GLY A 119 1.46 2.69 -15.11
N VAL A 120 1.99 2.24 -13.98
CA VAL A 120 2.65 3.10 -12.99
C VAL A 120 3.88 3.79 -13.58
N ALA A 121 4.73 3.06 -14.31
CA ALA A 121 5.91 3.62 -14.94
C ALA A 121 5.52 4.74 -15.91
N LEU A 122 4.49 4.53 -16.73
CA LEU A 122 3.94 5.54 -17.64
C LEU A 122 3.41 6.77 -16.89
N VAL A 123 2.63 6.59 -15.82
CA VAL A 123 2.12 7.73 -15.02
C VAL A 123 3.27 8.51 -14.40
N SER A 124 4.27 7.81 -13.84
CA SER A 124 5.44 8.43 -13.20
C SER A 124 6.38 9.14 -14.17
N ALA A 125 6.35 8.78 -15.45
CA ALA A 125 7.12 9.44 -16.51
C ALA A 125 6.51 10.78 -16.94
N THR A 126 5.30 11.11 -16.48
CA THR A 126 4.63 12.39 -16.78
C THR A 126 5.13 13.49 -15.83
N PRO A 127 5.69 14.61 -16.33
CA PRO A 127 6.10 15.71 -15.46
C PRO A 127 4.91 16.31 -14.72
N LEU A 128 5.09 16.63 -13.42
CA LEU A 128 4.17 17.47 -12.66
C LEU A 128 4.24 18.92 -13.17
N SER A 129 3.69 19.19 -14.36
CA SER A 129 3.55 20.55 -14.90
C SER A 129 2.12 21.05 -14.72
N THR A 130 1.74 21.35 -13.48
CA THR A 130 0.55 22.17 -13.16
C THR A 130 0.89 23.32 -12.22
N PHE A 131 2.09 23.91 -12.36
CA PHE A 131 2.37 25.28 -11.89
C PHE A 131 2.71 26.16 -13.10
N GLY A 132 1.69 26.42 -13.92
CA GLY A 132 1.74 27.35 -15.04
C GLY A 132 0.66 28.42 -14.85
N GLY A 133 0.92 29.38 -13.97
CA GLY A 133 0.01 30.47 -13.65
C GLY A 133 0.74 31.63 -12.98
N THR A 134 1.73 32.20 -13.68
CA THR A 134 2.30 33.50 -13.34
C THR A 134 1.21 34.56 -13.35
N VAL A 135 0.64 34.91 -12.20
CA VAL A 135 -0.07 36.17 -12.02
C VAL A 135 0.99 37.26 -11.94
N LYS A 136 1.28 37.85 -13.10
CA LYS A 136 2.15 39.01 -13.24
C LYS A 136 1.36 40.22 -12.74
N HIS A 137 1.79 40.77 -11.60
CA HIS A 137 1.35 42.08 -11.13
C HIS A 137 1.52 43.15 -12.21
N LYS A 138 0.49 43.97 -12.41
CA LYS A 138 0.64 45.38 -12.73
C LYS A 138 -0.46 46.17 -12.05
#